data_AF-A0A7X9J734-F1
#
_entry.id   AF-A0A7X9J734-F1
#
_cell.length_a   1.000
_cell.length_b   1.000
_cell.length_c   1.000
_cell.angle_alpha   90.00
_cell.angle_beta   90.00
_cell.angle_gamma   90.00
#
_symmetry.space_group_name_H-M   'P 1'
#
loop_
_entity.id
_entity.type
_entity.pdbx_description
1 polymer ?
#
loop_
_entity_poly.entity_id
_entity_poly.type
_entity_poly.pdbx_seq_one_letter_code
_entity_poly.pdbx_strand_id
1 'polypeptide(L)'
;MKKITRYSLVLLLVLCVTMVTTSVVFAGSLIPATPIVWQDPTATTDSSLIPYTAAVVDTWQLPAGIETTDKQLTVPLGFPADQIQFGGKALKVSDLAAGKTVEICFDFPVYRYDWSGSVYMWDGSAWVKQATTITTTDGSTQACAKVSANGTYALLIQFWGTPEPVILPR
;
A
#
# COMPACT_ATOMS: atom_id res chain seq x y z
N MET A 1 -33.16 -7.84 62.04
CA MET A 1 -32.30 -8.48 61.01
C MET A 1 -32.95 -8.55 59.62
N LYS A 2 -34.23 -8.93 59.47
CA LYS A 2 -34.93 -9.05 58.16
C LYS A 2 -35.01 -7.77 57.31
N LYS A 3 -35.01 -6.58 57.92
CA LYS A 3 -35.11 -5.29 57.20
C LYS A 3 -33.79 -4.87 56.54
N ILE A 4 -32.66 -5.10 57.22
CA ILE A 4 -31.32 -4.74 56.72
C ILE A 4 -30.98 -5.54 55.46
N THR A 5 -31.31 -6.83 55.43
CA THR A 5 -31.12 -7.70 54.26
C THR A 5 -31.90 -7.23 53.03
N ARG A 6 -33.08 -6.61 53.21
CA ARG A 6 -33.90 -6.10 52.10
C ARG A 6 -33.33 -4.82 51.49
N TYR A 7 -32.80 -3.92 52.31
CA TYR A 7 -32.17 -2.69 51.81
C TYR A 7 -30.86 -2.97 51.08
N SER A 8 -30.06 -3.93 51.56
CA SER A 8 -28.83 -4.35 50.88
C SER A 8 -29.10 -4.97 49.50
N LEU A 9 -30.16 -5.76 49.37
CA LEU A 9 -30.54 -6.38 48.09
C LEU A 9 -31.04 -5.36 47.06
N VAL A 10 -31.82 -4.37 47.50
CA VAL A 10 -32.30 -3.28 46.63
C VAL A 10 -31.15 -2.39 46.17
N LEU A 11 -30.21 -2.06 47.07
CA LEU A 11 -29.04 -1.24 46.74
C LEU A 11 -28.15 -1.92 45.69
N LEU A 12 -27.94 -3.23 45.83
CA LEU A 12 -27.11 -4.02 44.91
C LEU A 12 -27.77 -4.15 43.53
N LEU A 13 -29.10 -4.24 43.49
CA LEU A 13 -29.88 -4.30 42.25
C LEU A 13 -29.86 -2.96 41.51
N VAL A 14 -29.98 -1.83 42.24
CA VAL A 14 -29.83 -0.48 41.66
C VAL A 14 -28.41 -0.26 41.13
N LEU A 15 -27.39 -0.71 41.86
CA LEU A 15 -25.98 -0.59 41.42
C LEU A 15 -25.72 -1.39 40.14
N CYS A 16 -26.23 -2.63 40.05
CA CYS A 16 -26.14 -3.45 38.83
C CYS A 16 -26.85 -2.79 37.65
N VAL A 17 -28.04 -2.22 37.85
CA VAL A 17 -28.76 -1.51 36.77
C VAL A 17 -27.99 -0.26 36.31
N THR A 18 -27.33 0.47 37.22
CA THR A 18 -26.50 1.62 36.84
C THR A 18 -25.19 1.24 36.15
N MET A 19 -24.56 0.11 36.47
CA MET A 19 -23.35 -0.35 35.77
C MET A 19 -23.65 -0.87 34.36
N VAL A 20 -24.83 -1.48 34.14
CA VAL A 20 -25.25 -1.95 32.81
C VAL A 20 -25.52 -0.77 31.87
N THR A 21 -26.04 0.36 32.36
CA THR A 21 -26.36 1.52 31.51
C THR A 21 -25.15 2.39 31.14
N THR A 22 -24.06 2.37 31.90
CA THR A 22 -22.83 3.12 31.56
C THR A 22 -21.90 2.40 30.57
N SER A 23 -22.19 1.13 30.24
CA SER A 23 -21.33 0.29 29.39
C SER A 23 -21.44 0.59 27.88
N VAL A 24 -22.30 1.53 27.45
CA VAL A 24 -22.68 1.68 26.03
C VAL A 24 -22.19 2.98 25.37
N VAL A 25 -21.39 3.81 26.04
CA VAL A 25 -21.03 5.15 25.52
C VAL A 25 -19.60 5.23 24.94
N PHE A 26 -18.99 4.09 24.63
CA PHE A 26 -17.76 4.06 23.82
C PHE A 26 -17.94 3.19 22.57
N ALA A 27 -19.02 3.43 21.82
CA ALA A 27 -18.96 3.20 20.38
C ALA A 27 -18.05 4.30 19.82
N GLY A 28 -16.83 3.91 19.44
CA GLY A 28 -15.82 4.80 18.90
C GLY A 28 -16.36 5.73 17.82
N SER A 29 -15.79 6.93 17.76
CA SER A 29 -16.02 7.97 16.77
C SER A 29 -16.52 7.41 15.43
N LEU A 30 -17.79 7.68 15.11
CA LEU A 30 -18.47 7.32 13.85
C LEU A 30 -17.98 8.16 12.67
N ILE A 31 -16.68 8.45 12.58
CA ILE A 31 -16.11 8.89 11.31
C ILE A 31 -15.94 7.60 10.51
N PRO A 32 -16.73 7.35 9.46
CA PRO A 32 -16.47 6.21 8.60
C PRO A 32 -15.03 6.35 8.11
N ALA A 33 -14.20 5.34 8.37
CA ALA A 33 -12.87 5.27 7.77
C ALA A 33 -13.09 5.33 6.25
N THR A 34 -12.74 6.45 5.63
CA THR A 34 -12.74 6.54 4.18
C THR A 34 -11.73 5.50 3.69
N PRO A 35 -12.14 4.52 2.88
CA PRO A 35 -11.22 3.51 2.40
C PRO A 35 -10.07 4.19 1.65
N ILE A 36 -8.84 3.72 1.89
CA ILE A 36 -7.68 4.19 1.14
C ILE A 36 -7.87 3.73 -0.31
N VAL A 37 -8.05 4.69 -1.22
CA VAL A 37 -8.20 4.41 -2.66
C VAL A 37 -6.89 4.73 -3.35
N TRP A 38 -6.27 3.71 -3.94
CA TRP A 38 -5.09 3.85 -4.77
C TRP A 38 -5.50 4.29 -6.18
N GLN A 39 -4.93 5.40 -6.65
CA GLN A 39 -5.12 5.81 -8.04
C GLN A 39 -4.22 5.01 -9.00
N ASP A 40 -4.63 4.96 -10.28
CA ASP A 40 -3.83 4.32 -11.32
C ASP A 40 -2.51 5.11 -11.53
N PRO A 41 -1.39 4.41 -11.78
CA PRO A 41 -0.12 5.05 -12.04
C PRO A 41 -0.13 5.81 -13.37
N THR A 42 0.70 6.85 -13.44
CA THR A 42 0.82 7.72 -14.61
C THR A 42 2.22 7.67 -15.19
N ALA A 43 2.32 8.00 -16.48
CA ALA A 43 3.57 8.26 -17.17
C ALA A 43 3.47 9.61 -17.88
N THR A 44 4.52 10.42 -17.81
CA THR A 44 4.64 11.72 -18.47
C THR A 44 6.05 11.90 -19.01
N THR A 45 6.19 12.56 -20.15
CA THR A 45 7.49 12.88 -20.74
C THR A 45 7.73 14.39 -20.69
N ASP A 46 9.00 14.79 -20.68
CA ASP A 46 9.41 16.21 -20.76
C ASP A 46 9.01 16.85 -22.12
N SER A 47 8.58 16.05 -23.09
CA SER A 47 8.06 16.49 -24.38
C SER A 47 6.99 15.53 -24.89
N SER A 48 5.85 16.08 -25.33
CA SER A 48 4.77 15.34 -25.99
C SER A 48 5.18 14.74 -27.35
N LEU A 49 6.37 15.07 -27.85
CA LEU A 49 6.93 14.55 -29.11
C LEU A 49 7.74 13.26 -28.93
N ILE A 50 7.97 12.82 -27.70
CA ILE A 50 8.64 11.56 -27.42
C ILE A 50 7.58 10.46 -27.48
N PRO A 51 7.57 9.58 -28.51
CA PRO A 51 6.62 8.49 -28.57
C PRO A 51 6.95 7.46 -27.48
N TYR A 52 5.92 7.02 -26.78
CA TYR A 52 5.93 5.87 -25.88
C TYR A 52 4.49 5.39 -25.67
N THR A 53 4.36 4.14 -25.23
CA THR A 53 3.09 3.53 -24.81
C THR A 53 3.17 3.25 -23.32
N ALA A 54 2.13 3.62 -22.57
CA ALA A 54 1.99 3.26 -21.16
C ALA A 54 0.66 2.55 -20.94
N ALA A 55 0.71 1.35 -20.36
CA ALA A 55 -0.46 0.55 -20.04
C ALA A 55 -0.49 0.25 -18.53
N VAL A 56 -1.60 0.56 -17.89
CA VAL A 56 -1.85 0.18 -16.50
C VAL A 56 -2.25 -1.29 -16.47
N VAL A 57 -1.63 -2.07 -15.60
CA VAL A 57 -1.83 -3.52 -15.51
C VAL A 57 -2.09 -3.89 -14.06
N ASP A 58 -3.14 -4.68 -13.82
CA ASP A 58 -3.36 -5.24 -12.49
C ASP A 58 -2.21 -6.18 -12.11
N THR A 59 -1.76 -6.12 -10.86
CA THR A 59 -0.55 -6.84 -10.41
C THR A 59 -0.70 -8.36 -10.50
N TRP A 60 -1.92 -8.88 -10.29
CA TRP A 60 -2.25 -10.31 -10.46
C TRP A 60 -2.26 -10.78 -11.93
N GLN A 61 -2.22 -9.86 -12.90
CA GLN A 61 -2.12 -10.15 -14.33
C GLN A 61 -0.69 -10.03 -14.87
N LEU A 62 0.29 -9.70 -14.01
CA LEU A 62 1.67 -9.59 -14.44
C LEU A 62 2.18 -10.96 -14.91
N PRO A 63 2.84 -11.03 -16.08
CA PRO A 63 3.32 -12.31 -16.62
C PRO A 63 4.53 -12.87 -15.87
N ALA A 64 5.21 -12.06 -15.07
CA ALA A 64 6.40 -12.41 -14.30
C ALA A 64 6.60 -11.43 -13.13
N GLY A 65 7.53 -11.75 -12.22
CA GLY A 65 7.86 -10.92 -11.06
C GLY A 65 6.86 -11.00 -9.91
N ILE A 66 5.96 -11.98 -9.94
CA ILE A 66 4.97 -12.20 -8.89
C ILE A 66 5.11 -13.60 -8.31
N GLU A 67 4.70 -13.74 -7.06
CA GLU A 67 4.43 -15.02 -6.40
C GLU A 67 3.09 -14.95 -5.67
N THR A 68 2.48 -16.10 -5.45
CA THR A 68 1.24 -16.22 -4.68
C THR A 68 1.57 -16.85 -3.33
N THR A 69 1.31 -16.12 -2.25
CA THR A 69 1.48 -16.61 -0.89
C THR A 69 0.44 -17.69 -0.55
N ASP A 70 0.64 -18.44 0.54
CA ASP A 70 -0.32 -19.41 1.06
C ASP A 70 -1.71 -18.79 1.35
N LYS A 71 -1.75 -17.47 1.59
CA LYS A 71 -2.98 -16.69 1.83
C LYS A 71 -3.66 -16.23 0.53
N GLN A 72 -3.24 -16.73 -0.64
CA GLN A 72 -3.74 -16.33 -1.96
C GLN A 72 -3.52 -14.84 -2.29
N LEU A 73 -2.49 -14.22 -1.70
CA LEU A 73 -2.09 -12.84 -2.01
C LEU A 73 -0.99 -12.86 -3.06
N THR A 74 -1.18 -12.07 -4.14
CA THR A 74 -0.15 -11.77 -5.12
C THR A 74 0.84 -10.76 -4.53
N VAL A 75 2.11 -11.17 -4.41
CA VAL A 75 3.19 -10.33 -3.87
C VAL A 75 4.38 -10.30 -4.83
N PRO A 76 5.29 -9.32 -4.71
CA PRO A 76 6.48 -9.26 -5.56
C PRO A 76 7.43 -10.41 -5.27
N LEU A 77 7.86 -11.11 -6.31
CA LEU A 77 8.82 -12.21 -6.22
C LEU A 77 10.19 -11.72 -5.71
N GLY A 78 10.86 -12.53 -4.88
CA GLY A 78 12.27 -12.32 -4.48
C GLY A 78 12.45 -11.52 -3.18
N PHE A 79 11.37 -11.26 -2.45
CA PHE A 79 11.41 -10.68 -1.10
C PHE A 79 10.92 -11.71 -0.07
N PRO A 80 11.34 -11.61 1.20
CA PRO A 80 10.81 -12.53 2.20
C PRO A 80 9.30 -12.34 2.39
N ALA A 81 8.61 -13.44 2.67
CA ALA A 81 7.15 -13.46 2.77
C ALA A 81 6.63 -12.43 3.78
N ASP A 82 5.47 -11.84 3.45
CA ASP A 82 4.74 -10.87 4.27
C ASP A 82 5.46 -9.52 4.56
N GLN A 83 6.59 -9.23 3.92
CA GLN A 83 7.35 -7.99 4.18
C GLN A 83 7.19 -6.90 3.13
N ILE A 84 7.00 -7.28 1.86
CA ILE A 84 6.81 -6.34 0.75
C ILE A 84 5.50 -6.65 0.02
N GLN A 85 4.79 -5.61 -0.39
CA GLN A 85 3.55 -5.69 -1.18
C GLN A 85 3.61 -4.74 -2.36
N PHE A 86 2.72 -4.96 -3.34
CA PHE A 86 2.46 -3.97 -4.38
C PHE A 86 1.62 -2.81 -3.82
N GLY A 87 2.06 -1.59 -4.08
CA GLY A 87 1.29 -0.37 -3.87
C GLY A 87 0.44 -0.05 -5.10
N GLY A 88 -0.77 -0.59 -5.17
CA GLY A 88 -1.67 -0.38 -6.30
C GLY A 88 -1.34 -1.23 -7.53
N LYS A 89 -1.63 -0.69 -8.73
CA LYS A 89 -1.41 -1.35 -10.01
C LYS A 89 0.01 -1.13 -10.54
N ALA A 90 0.44 -1.97 -11.48
CA ALA A 90 1.69 -1.81 -12.21
C ALA A 90 1.51 -0.94 -13.46
N LEU A 91 2.63 -0.42 -13.98
CA LEU A 91 2.68 0.35 -15.23
C LEU A 91 3.67 -0.29 -16.19
N LYS A 92 3.19 -0.69 -17.37
CA LYS A 92 4.03 -1.20 -18.46
C LYS A 92 4.35 -0.08 -19.43
N VAL A 93 5.63 0.25 -19.57
CA VAL A 93 6.14 1.21 -20.55
C VAL A 93 6.70 0.43 -21.75
N SER A 94 6.32 0.83 -22.95
CA SER A 94 6.75 0.24 -24.22
C SER A 94 7.01 1.33 -25.25
N ASP A 95 7.71 0.99 -26.34
CA ASP A 95 8.02 1.89 -27.46
C ASP A 95 8.76 3.20 -27.09
N LEU A 96 9.32 3.30 -25.89
CA LEU A 96 10.16 4.43 -25.50
C LEU A 96 11.47 4.38 -26.30
N ALA A 97 11.72 5.45 -27.06
CA ALA A 97 12.94 5.58 -27.86
C ALA A 97 14.20 5.61 -26.99
N ALA A 98 15.29 5.01 -27.50
CA ALA A 98 16.57 4.97 -26.80
C ALA A 98 17.09 6.39 -26.47
N GLY A 99 17.61 6.56 -25.24
CA GLY A 99 18.12 7.85 -24.75
C GLY A 99 17.01 8.85 -24.39
N LYS A 100 15.74 8.46 -24.41
CA LYS A 100 14.63 9.25 -23.89
C LYS A 100 14.26 8.80 -22.48
N THR A 101 13.66 9.71 -21.74
CA THR A 101 13.20 9.49 -20.37
C THR A 101 11.71 9.77 -20.25
N VAL A 102 11.06 8.99 -19.40
CA VAL A 102 9.67 9.16 -18.97
C VAL A 102 9.66 9.22 -17.45
N GLU A 103 8.90 10.14 -16.88
CA GLU A 103 8.61 10.18 -15.46
C GLU A 103 7.37 9.32 -15.21
N ILE A 104 7.51 8.34 -14.31
CA ILE A 104 6.41 7.48 -13.88
C ILE A 104 6.08 7.80 -12.43
N CYS A 105 4.80 7.94 -12.11
CA CYS A 105 4.33 8.29 -10.77
C CYS A 105 3.26 7.30 -10.31
N PHE A 106 3.40 6.86 -9.07
CA PHE A 106 2.44 5.99 -8.39
C PHE A 106 1.84 6.77 -7.22
N ASP A 107 0.53 6.66 -7.06
CA ASP A 107 -0.13 7.14 -5.84
C ASP A 107 0.39 6.34 -4.64
N PHE A 108 0.64 7.03 -3.52
CA PHE A 108 1.18 6.42 -2.30
C PHE A 108 0.50 6.97 -1.04
N PRO A 109 -0.82 6.75 -0.89
CA PRO A 109 -1.62 7.34 0.19
C PRO A 109 -1.26 6.80 1.58
N VAL A 110 -0.55 5.67 1.66
CA VAL A 110 -0.17 5.06 2.94
C VAL A 110 1.16 5.57 3.53
N TYR A 111 1.90 6.42 2.82
CA TYR A 111 3.23 6.92 3.25
C TYR A 111 3.25 7.53 4.66
N ARG A 112 2.11 8.07 5.13
CA ARG A 112 1.96 8.71 6.45
C ARG A 112 1.64 7.73 7.60
N TYR A 113 1.56 6.43 7.34
CA TYR A 113 1.21 5.40 8.32
C TYR A 113 2.36 4.40 8.53
N ASP A 114 3.59 4.90 8.65
CA ASP A 114 4.81 4.10 8.80
C ASP A 114 5.10 3.15 7.62
N TRP A 115 4.47 3.39 6.46
CA TRP A 115 4.82 2.71 5.23
C TRP A 115 5.89 3.48 4.47
N SER A 116 6.88 2.74 3.97
CA SER A 116 7.85 3.23 3.01
C SER A 116 7.63 2.54 1.67
N GLY A 117 8.06 3.18 0.59
CA GLY A 117 7.85 2.66 -0.75
C GLY A 117 8.85 3.23 -1.74
N SER A 118 9.11 2.48 -2.80
CA SER A 118 9.93 2.95 -3.91
C SER A 118 9.43 2.33 -5.21
N VAL A 119 9.70 3.00 -6.32
CA VAL A 119 9.43 2.45 -7.65
C VAL A 119 10.48 1.39 -7.98
N TYR A 120 10.04 0.26 -8.51
CA TYR A 120 10.90 -0.83 -8.98
C TYR A 120 10.58 -1.16 -10.43
N MET A 121 11.58 -1.66 -11.15
CA MET A 121 11.46 -2.21 -12.49
C MET A 121 11.70 -3.72 -12.45
N TRP A 122 10.87 -4.51 -13.10
CA TRP A 122 11.17 -5.93 -13.33
C TRP A 122 12.17 -6.06 -14.48
N ASP A 123 13.36 -6.62 -14.20
CA ASP A 123 14.42 -6.78 -15.20
C ASP A 123 14.39 -8.14 -15.94
N GLY A 124 13.41 -8.99 -15.62
CA GLY A 124 13.30 -10.37 -16.10
C GLY A 124 13.69 -11.40 -15.05
N SER A 125 14.40 -11.00 -13.99
CA SER A 125 14.89 -11.87 -12.92
C SER A 125 14.61 -11.34 -11.52
N ALA A 126 14.65 -10.02 -11.33
CA ALA A 126 14.45 -9.38 -10.04
C ALA A 126 13.76 -8.01 -10.21
N TRP A 127 13.18 -7.53 -9.10
CA TRP A 127 12.73 -6.15 -8.98
C TRP A 127 13.92 -5.26 -8.64
N VAL A 128 14.30 -4.39 -9.58
CA VAL A 128 15.40 -3.44 -9.43
C VAL A 128 14.87 -2.07 -9.01
N LYS A 129 15.34 -1.59 -7.86
CA LYS A 129 14.92 -0.31 -7.28
C LYS A 129 15.32 0.85 -8.20
N GLN A 130 14.38 1.73 -8.50
CA GLN A 130 14.58 2.96 -9.24
C GLN A 130 14.82 4.13 -8.28
N ALA A 131 15.57 5.14 -8.73
CA ALA A 131 15.71 6.40 -8.00
C ALA A 131 14.34 7.06 -7.88
N THR A 132 13.78 7.04 -6.67
CA THR A 132 12.40 7.46 -6.40
C THR A 132 12.38 8.72 -5.56
N THR A 133 11.59 9.70 -5.99
CA THR A 133 11.27 10.91 -5.25
C THR A 133 9.85 10.78 -4.71
N ILE A 134 9.67 11.04 -3.41
CA ILE A 134 8.35 11.13 -2.80
C ILE A 134 7.94 12.60 -2.76
N THR A 135 6.78 12.91 -3.34
CA THR A 135 6.21 14.26 -3.36
C THR A 135 4.84 14.24 -2.69
N THR A 136 4.57 15.23 -1.84
CA THR A 136 3.27 15.37 -1.18
C THR A 136 2.68 16.74 -1.44
N THR A 137 1.52 16.78 -2.08
CA THR A 137 0.82 18.01 -2.47
C THR A 137 -0.66 17.87 -2.14
N ASP A 138 -1.24 18.86 -1.44
CA ASP A 138 -2.68 18.94 -1.13
C ASP A 138 -3.30 17.65 -0.55
N GLY A 139 -2.52 16.93 0.26
CA GLY A 139 -2.96 15.68 0.89
C GLY A 139 -2.81 14.42 0.03
N SER A 140 -2.43 14.54 -1.24
CA SER A 140 -1.99 13.42 -2.09
C SER A 140 -0.48 13.23 -1.95
N THR A 141 -0.04 11.97 -1.90
CA THR A 141 1.38 11.61 -1.87
C THR A 141 1.68 10.71 -3.04
N GLN A 142 2.74 10.99 -3.79
CA GLN A 142 3.13 10.21 -4.95
C GLN A 142 4.60 9.79 -4.85
N ALA A 143 4.89 8.60 -5.36
CA ALA A 143 6.24 8.09 -5.56
C ALA A 143 6.56 8.14 -7.07
N CYS A 144 7.49 9.00 -7.45
CA CYS A 144 7.85 9.22 -8.85
C CYS A 144 9.29 8.81 -9.15
N ALA A 145 9.53 8.28 -10.34
CA ALA A 145 10.87 7.94 -10.83
C ALA A 145 11.02 8.34 -12.29
N LYS A 146 12.20 8.85 -12.65
CA LYS A 146 12.58 9.06 -14.07
C LYS A 146 13.24 7.80 -14.60
N VAL A 147 12.66 7.21 -15.64
CA VAL A 147 13.11 5.95 -16.21
C VAL A 147 13.40 6.09 -17.70
N SER A 148 14.37 5.34 -18.21
CA SER A 148 14.82 5.39 -19.60
C SER A 148 14.69 4.05 -20.33
N ALA A 149 14.05 3.06 -19.70
CA ALA A 149 13.93 1.71 -20.22
C ALA A 149 12.47 1.33 -20.46
N ASN A 150 12.24 0.51 -21.49
CA ASN A 150 10.98 -0.20 -21.64
C ASN A 150 10.91 -1.32 -20.61
N GLY A 151 9.75 -1.53 -20.00
CA GLY A 151 9.59 -2.55 -18.97
C GLY A 151 8.34 -2.39 -18.12
N THR A 152 8.23 -3.28 -17.13
CA THR A 152 7.17 -3.25 -16.12
C THR A 152 7.69 -2.57 -14.87
N TYR A 153 6.95 -1.57 -14.40
CA TYR A 153 7.25 -0.83 -13.20
C TYR A 153 6.13 -0.98 -12.17
N ALA A 154 6.50 -1.00 -10.89
CA ALA A 154 5.54 -1.05 -9.79
C ALA A 154 6.06 -0.27 -8.59
N LEU A 155 5.16 0.30 -7.81
CA LEU A 155 5.47 0.76 -6.47
C LEU A 155 5.49 -0.46 -5.54
N LEU A 156 6.64 -0.72 -4.90
CA LEU A 156 6.72 -1.72 -3.85
C LEU A 156 6.75 -1.03 -2.50
N ILE A 157 5.92 -1.50 -1.59
CA ILE A 157 5.69 -0.90 -0.28
C ILE A 157 6.02 -1.89 0.84
N GLN A 158 6.53 -1.37 1.94
CA GLN A 158 6.82 -2.13 3.15
C GLN A 158 6.49 -1.32 4.39
N PHE A 159 6.01 -1.98 5.43
CA PHE A 159 5.89 -1.38 6.76
C PHE A 159 7.29 -1.22 7.37
N TRP A 160 7.52 -0.14 8.11
CA TRP A 160 8.85 0.22 8.63
C TRP A 160 9.52 -0.93 9.41
N GLY A 161 10.83 -1.13 9.16
CA GLY A 161 11.64 -2.28 9.59
C GLY A 161 12.20 -3.02 8.36
N THR A 162 13.51 -2.96 8.13
CA THR A 162 14.15 -3.42 6.87
C THR A 162 14.71 -4.83 6.95
N PRO A 163 14.24 -5.74 6.10
CA PRO A 163 14.98 -6.90 5.62
C PRO A 163 15.57 -6.60 4.23
N GLU A 164 16.82 -7.02 4.01
CA GLU A 164 17.49 -6.91 2.70
C GLU A 164 16.95 -7.95 1.70
N PRO A 165 16.88 -7.63 0.39
CA PRO A 165 16.43 -8.58 -0.63
C PRO A 165 17.40 -9.76 -0.76
N VAL A 166 16.85 -10.98 -0.94
CA VAL A 166 17.62 -12.20 -1.16
C VAL A 166 17.91 -12.36 -2.65
N ILE A 167 19.18 -12.43 -3.03
CA ILE A 167 19.58 -12.69 -4.43
C ILE A 167 19.30 -14.17 -4.75
N LEU A 168 18.43 -14.43 -5.72
CA LEU A 168 18.12 -15.80 -6.18
C LEU A 168 19.21 -16.32 -7.14
N PRO A 169 19.64 -17.59 -7.01
CA PRO A 169 20.59 -18.19 -7.95
C PRO A 169 19.94 -18.40 -9.34
N ARG A 170 20.72 -18.13 -10.38
CA ARG A 170 20.35 -18.24 -11.80
C ARG A 170 20.13 -19.69 -12.25
#